data_AF-A0A848V5I1-F1
#
_entry.id   AF-A0A848V5I1-F1
#
_cell.length_a   1.000
_cell.length_b   1.000
_cell.length_c   1.000
_cell.angle_alpha   90.00
_cell.angle_beta   90.00
_cell.angle_gamma   90.00
#
_symmetry.space_group_name_H-M   'P 1'
#
loop_
_entity.id
_entity.type
_entity.pdbx_description
1 polymer ?
#
loop_
_entity_poly.entity_id
_entity_poly.type
_entity_poly.pdbx_seq_one_letter_code
_entity_poly.pdbx_strand_id
1 'polypeptide(L)' 'MGDTINTSAAENYPSVSPDGKFIFFDRRSNERVNGEKPVDIYWADARVIEELRRE' A
#
# COMPACT_ATOMS: atom_id res chain seq x y z
N MET A 1 -6.30 5.21 5.94
CA MET A 1 -5.44 4.05 6.22
C MET A 1 -4.35 4.54 7.14
N GLY A 2 -4.63 4.68 8.44
CA GLY A 2 -3.68 5.31 9.36
C GLY A 2 -2.39 4.51 9.53
N ASP A 3 -1.74 4.70 10.67
CA ASP A 3 -0.46 4.08 11.02
C ASP A 3 -0.46 2.54 10.96
N THR A 4 -1.63 1.91 10.89
CA THR A 4 -1.79 0.46 10.67
C THR A 4 -1.29 0.00 9.30
N ILE A 5 -1.46 0.81 8.25
CA ILE A 5 -1.10 0.44 6.86
C ILE A 5 -0.01 1.36 6.33
N ASN A 6 -0.20 2.68 6.50
CA ASN A 6 0.72 3.66 5.97
C ASN A 6 2.02 3.65 6.76
N THR A 7 3.14 3.74 6.04
CA THR A 7 4.47 3.85 6.64
C THR A 7 5.15 5.16 6.24
N SER A 8 6.35 5.40 6.76
CA SER A 8 7.19 6.50 6.30
C SER A 8 7.84 6.24 4.93
N ALA A 9 7.68 5.04 4.37
CA ALA A 9 8.16 4.69 3.04
C ALA A 9 7.22 5.22 1.95
N ALA A 10 7.73 5.34 0.72
CA ALA A 10 6.90 5.76 -0.39
C ALA A 10 6.02 4.58 -0.85
N GLU A 11 4.71 4.77 -0.81
CA GLU A 11 3.70 3.80 -1.22
C GLU A 11 2.98 4.33 -2.46
N ASN A 12 3.07 3.64 -3.59
CA ASN A 12 2.61 4.17 -4.88
C ASN A 12 1.75 3.16 -5.66
N TYR A 13 1.06 3.70 -6.66
CA TYR A 13 0.26 2.96 -7.65
C TYR A 13 -0.75 1.97 -7.04
N PRO A 14 -1.62 2.42 -6.11
CA PRO A 14 -2.64 1.54 -5.56
C PRO A 14 -3.64 1.12 -6.65
N SER A 15 -4.05 -0.14 -6.62
CA SER A 15 -5.09 -0.71 -7.48
C SER A 15 -5.97 -1.68 -6.69
N VAL A 16 -7.27 -1.71 -6.98
CA VAL A 16 -8.21 -2.64 -6.34
C VAL A 16 -8.31 -3.90 -7.20
N SER A 17 -8.33 -5.07 -6.58
CA SER A 17 -8.51 -6.34 -7.27
C SER A 17 -9.85 -6.38 -8.03
N PRO A 18 -9.98 -7.13 -9.13
CA PRO A 18 -11.23 -7.21 -9.88
C PRO A 18 -12.43 -7.70 -9.05
N ASP A 19 -12.18 -8.54 -8.04
CA ASP A 19 -13.22 -9.03 -7.11
C ASP A 19 -13.45 -8.10 -5.91
N GLY A 20 -12.76 -6.95 -5.86
CA GLY A 20 -12.94 -5.92 -4.84
C GLY A 20 -12.44 -6.27 -3.44
N LYS A 21 -11.69 -7.37 -3.27
CA LYS A 21 -11.25 -7.84 -1.94
C LYS A 21 -9.96 -7.21 -1.46
N PHE A 22 -9.08 -6.81 -2.37
CA PHE A 22 -7.74 -6.36 -2.01
C PHE A 22 -7.34 -5.06 -2.71
N ILE A 23 -6.50 -4.29 -2.04
CA ILE A 23 -5.77 -3.15 -2.61
C ILE A 23 -4.31 -3.58 -2.74
N PHE A 24 -3.78 -3.57 -3.95
CA PHE A 24 -2.37 -3.82 -4.23
C PHE A 24 -1.64 -2.49 -4.45
N PHE A 25 -0.44 -2.34 -3.91
CA PHE A 25 0.39 -1.15 -4.08
C PHE A 25 1.88 -1.50 -4.01
N ASP A 26 2.72 -0.66 -4.59
CA ASP A 26 4.17 -0.76 -4.40
C ASP A 26 4.56 -0.05 -3.10
N ARG A 27 5.57 -0.56 -2.40
CA ARG A 27 6.26 0.17 -1.35
C ARG A 27 7.75 0.17 -1.64
N ARG A 28 8.34 1.36 -1.66
CA ARG A 28 9.77 1.57 -1.92
C ARG A 28 10.49 1.75 -0.61
N SER A 29 11.49 0.91 -0.34
CA SER A 29 12.31 0.99 0.87
C SER A 29 12.91 2.40 1.05
N ASN A 30 13.03 2.81 2.31
CA ASN A 30 13.76 4.02 2.66
C ASN A 30 15.27 3.85 2.52
N GLU A 31 15.75 2.61 2.61
CA GLU A 31 17.15 2.27 2.45
C GLU A 31 17.50 2.05 0.99
N ARG A 32 18.76 2.32 0.65
CA ARG A 32 19.31 2.02 -0.67
C ARG A 32 20.18 0.77 -0.62
N VAL A 33 19.95 -0.13 -1.55
CA VAL A 33 20.80 -1.30 -1.80
C VAL A 33 21.41 -1.10 -3.19
N ASN A 34 22.74 -1.07 -3.27
CA ASN A 34 23.47 -0.82 -4.53
C ASN A 34 23.05 0.47 -5.26
N GLY A 35 22.69 1.52 -4.51
CA GLY A 35 22.27 2.82 -5.06
C GLY A 35 20.79 2.92 -5.45
N GLU A 36 20.05 1.81 -5.40
CA GLU A 36 18.63 1.74 -5.74
C GLU A 36 17.77 1.57 -4.49
N LYS A 37 16.50 2.00 -4.56
CA LYS A 37 15.52 1.70 -3.50
C LYS A 37 14.79 0.42 -3.87
N PRO A 38 14.95 -0.68 -3.12
CA PRO A 38 14.16 -1.89 -3.32
C PRO A 38 12.66 -1.59 -3.32
N VAL A 39 11.91 -2.30 -4.15
CA VAL A 39 10.46 -2.16 -4.30
C VAL A 39 9.82 -3.53 -4.17
N ASP A 40 8.84 -3.64 -3.29
CA ASP A 40 8.02 -4.83 -3.13
C ASP A 40 6.53 -4.51 -3.32
N ILE A 41 5.76 -5.53 -3.66
CA ILE A 41 4.30 -5.43 -3.79
C ILE A 41 3.64 -5.90 -2.50
N TYR A 42 2.80 -5.03 -1.95
CA TYR A 42 1.99 -5.29 -0.77
C TYR A 42 0.52 -5.36 -1.13
N TRP A 43 -0.27 -5.94 -0.23
CA TRP A 43 -1.72 -5.94 -0.34
C TRP A 43 -2.38 -5.70 1.02
N ALA A 44 -3.56 -5.10 0.99
CA ALA A 44 -4.42 -4.90 2.16
C ALA A 44 -5.87 -5.24 1.82
N ASP A 45 -6.67 -5.55 2.82
CA ASP A 45 -8.11 -5.78 2.65
C ASP A 45 -8.81 -4.49 2.20
N ALA A 46 -9.57 -4.55 1.10
CA ALA A 46 -10.22 -3.38 0.52
C ALA A 46 -11.43 -2.87 1.33
N ARG A 47 -11.91 -3.63 2.34
CA ARG A 47 -12.96 -3.19 3.25
C ARG A 47 -12.63 -1.88 3.97
N VAL A 48 -11.34 -1.57 4.13
CA VAL A 48 -10.87 -0.29 4.69
C VAL A 48 -11.41 0.92 3.93
N ILE A 49 -11.71 0.80 2.63
CA ILE A 49 -12.31 1.89 1.84
C ILE A 49 -13.73 2.19 2.33
N GLU A 50 -14.51 1.16 2.64
CA GLU A 50 -15.89 1.30 3.12
C GLU A 50 -15.96 1.76 4.57
N GLU A 51 -15.00 1.35 5.40
CA GLU A 51 -14.85 1.83 6.77
C GLU A 51 -14.57 3.34 6.79
N LEU A 52 -13.60 3.79 5.99
CA LEU A 52 -13.22 5.20 5.90
C LEU A 52 -14.27 6.08 5.21
N ARG A 53 -15.10 5.54 4.32
CA ARG A 53 -16.19 6.30 3.67
C ARG A 53 -17.29 6.72 4.66
N ARG A 54 -17.40 6.01 5.80
CA ARG A 54 -18.43 6.27 6.83
C ARG A 54 -17.98 7.28 7.89
N GLU A 55 -16.70 7.66 7.88
CA GLU A 55 -16.13 8.75 8.69
C GLU A 55 -16.42 10.11 8.05
#